data_AF-A0A1P8X9J6-F1
#
_entry.id   AF-A0A1P8X9J6-F1
#
_cell.length_a   1.000
_cell.length_b   1.000
_cell.length_c   1.000
_cell.angle_alpha   90.00
_cell.angle_beta   90.00
_cell.angle_gamma   90.00
#
_symmetry.space_group_name_H-M   'P 1'
#
loop_
_entity.id
_entity.type
_entity.pdbx_description
1 polymer ?
#
loop_
_entity_poly.entity_id
_entity_poly.type
_entity_poly.pdbx_seq_one_letter_code
_entity_poly.pdbx_strand_id
1 'polypeptide(L)'
;MSESSRTTAELIVECLENEGVTHVFGIPGEENIRLVDALSRSTIQYVLTRHEQGASFMAEVYGRLTGNAGVCSATLGPGAINLLLGVADATTNSTPVLALSAQVGMNRNYKESHQSVDLVSMFAPVTKWSALVATPGAVPEMVRKAFKLAQTERPGAVYLAVPEDVEEADAPAAAAPLPLNVPRPDDPSAEQIARAVEILREARNPVLLAGHGAARSDAAAAVRRFAERLGMPVATTFHGKGVMPDDHPLALGAVGFMRHDYVNFGFDQADVIVAAGYELQEFDPIRINPSGATKIIHIHRFPAEVDVHYDVAVGLQADIGRCLDELAGAVGLDQPYSSGQERIRGLLAEELDRGLADDSFPLTPARVVADTRAALGRDDIVLVDTGALKMWMARLYPTYQPNTCLISNGLSTMGWTVPGGIAAKIARPSAKVLVSTGDGSFLMNSQEIETALRIGTPMVILVWVDDAYGLISWKMDLEIGHNVDTRFANPDFVAYAQSFGAKGYRINTAGELLPTLRAALDDDTVSVIACPVDYSANSALIASLGELDESWS
;
A
#
# COMPACT_ATOMS: atom_id res chain seq x y z
N MET A 1 6.30 -1.51 -51.82
CA MET A 1 5.64 -1.25 -50.52
C MET A 1 6.72 -0.64 -49.66
N SER A 2 6.65 0.65 -49.35
CA SER A 2 7.59 1.24 -48.38
C SER A 2 7.35 0.55 -47.05
N GLU A 3 8.41 0.12 -46.36
CA GLU A 3 8.29 -0.25 -44.95
C GLU A 3 7.53 0.86 -44.23
N SER A 4 6.48 0.50 -43.50
CA SER A 4 5.82 1.43 -42.60
C SER A 4 6.88 1.94 -41.63
N SER A 5 7.07 3.25 -41.59
CA SER A 5 7.94 3.87 -40.60
C SER A 5 7.43 3.53 -39.20
N ARG A 6 8.36 3.22 -38.29
CA ARG A 6 8.08 2.92 -36.89
C ARG A 6 7.77 4.22 -36.15
N THR A 7 6.65 4.27 -35.46
CA THR A 7 6.21 5.46 -34.71
C THR A 7 6.88 5.55 -33.34
N THR A 8 6.91 6.75 -32.77
CA THR A 8 7.37 6.96 -31.38
C THR A 8 6.50 6.20 -30.38
N ALA A 9 5.19 6.11 -30.59
CA ALA A 9 4.29 5.28 -29.79
C ALA A 9 4.73 3.80 -29.73
N GLU A 10 5.08 3.21 -30.88
CA GLU A 10 5.61 1.84 -30.96
C GLU A 10 6.95 1.70 -30.23
N LEU A 11 7.83 2.71 -30.35
CA LEU A 11 9.08 2.76 -29.59
C LEU A 11 8.85 2.83 -28.07
N ILE A 12 7.85 3.59 -27.59
CA ILE A 12 7.47 3.63 -26.17
C ILE A 12 7.05 2.23 -25.72
N VAL A 13 6.16 1.56 -26.47
CA VAL A 13 5.66 0.22 -26.15
C VAL A 13 6.79 -0.81 -26.11
N GLU A 14 7.70 -0.82 -27.09
CA GLU A 14 8.87 -1.70 -27.06
C GLU A 14 9.78 -1.43 -25.85
N CYS A 15 9.91 -0.17 -25.42
CA CYS A 15 10.62 0.15 -24.20
C CYS A 15 9.89 -0.41 -22.98
N LEU A 16 8.56 -0.28 -22.89
CA LEU A 16 7.77 -0.88 -21.79
C LEU A 16 7.88 -2.42 -21.76
N GLU A 17 7.85 -3.08 -22.92
CA GLU A 17 8.05 -4.53 -23.02
C GLU A 17 9.43 -4.95 -22.52
N ASN A 18 10.48 -4.19 -22.89
CA ASN A 18 11.84 -4.42 -22.41
C ASN A 18 11.98 -4.22 -20.89
N GLU A 19 11.14 -3.39 -20.28
CA GLU A 19 11.05 -3.21 -18.82
C GLU A 19 10.27 -4.34 -18.12
N GLY A 20 9.68 -5.28 -18.88
CA GLY A 20 8.89 -6.38 -18.33
C GLY A 20 7.48 -5.96 -17.92
N VAL A 21 6.97 -4.84 -18.44
CA VAL A 21 5.58 -4.43 -18.22
C VAL A 21 4.66 -5.48 -18.83
N THR A 22 3.62 -5.86 -18.09
CA THR A 22 2.59 -6.81 -18.55
C THR A 22 1.21 -6.17 -18.64
N HIS A 23 0.97 -5.09 -17.88
CA HIS A 23 -0.30 -4.38 -17.84
C HIS A 23 -0.07 -2.87 -17.81
N VAL A 24 -0.92 -2.14 -18.53
CA VAL A 24 -1.05 -0.67 -18.43
C VAL A 24 -2.48 -0.36 -18.08
N PHE A 25 -2.71 0.32 -16.96
CA PHE A 25 -4.05 0.70 -16.50
C PHE A 25 -4.38 2.11 -17.00
N GLY A 26 -5.56 2.37 -17.56
CA GLY A 26 -5.81 3.73 -18.03
C GLY A 26 -7.10 3.99 -18.77
N ILE A 27 -7.23 5.24 -19.20
CA ILE A 27 -8.30 5.71 -20.09
C ILE A 27 -7.67 6.37 -21.32
N PRO A 28 -8.07 5.97 -22.54
CA PRO A 28 -7.61 6.61 -23.77
C PRO A 28 -8.32 7.95 -23.99
N GLY A 29 -7.66 8.88 -24.68
CA GLY A 29 -8.23 10.10 -25.22
C GLY A 29 -7.62 10.41 -26.59
N GLU A 30 -8.04 11.51 -27.23
CA GLU A 30 -7.64 11.85 -28.60
C GLU A 30 -6.11 11.91 -28.76
N GLU A 31 -5.42 12.42 -27.74
CA GLU A 31 -4.00 12.74 -27.77
C GLU A 31 -3.08 11.57 -27.37
N ASN A 32 -3.61 10.41 -26.96
CA ASN A 32 -2.81 9.17 -26.74
C ASN A 32 -3.30 7.96 -27.55
N ILE A 33 -4.06 8.19 -28.62
CA ILE A 33 -4.62 7.11 -29.47
C ILE A 33 -3.52 6.19 -30.01
N ARG A 34 -2.36 6.73 -30.41
CA ARG A 34 -1.30 5.93 -31.05
C ARG A 34 -0.62 5.02 -30.04
N LEU A 35 -0.43 5.48 -28.80
CA LEU A 35 0.05 4.65 -27.70
C LEU A 35 -0.87 3.46 -27.47
N VAL A 36 -2.18 3.69 -27.40
CA VAL A 36 -3.18 2.64 -27.15
C VAL A 36 -3.28 1.68 -28.35
N ASP A 37 -3.21 2.20 -29.57
CA ASP A 37 -3.15 1.40 -30.80
C ASP A 37 -1.88 0.52 -30.85
N ALA A 38 -0.72 1.07 -30.47
CA ALA A 38 0.53 0.31 -30.36
C ALA A 38 0.45 -0.78 -29.27
N LEU A 39 -0.12 -0.47 -28.09
CA LEU A 39 -0.36 -1.44 -27.02
C LEU A 39 -1.29 -2.58 -27.48
N SER A 40 -2.28 -2.30 -28.33
CA SER A 40 -3.18 -3.34 -28.86
C SER A 40 -2.48 -4.40 -29.72
N ARG A 41 -1.27 -4.10 -30.22
CA ARG A 41 -0.41 -5.01 -31.00
C ARG A 41 0.71 -5.64 -30.17
N SER A 42 0.80 -5.30 -28.89
CA SER A 42 1.81 -5.76 -27.93
C SER A 42 1.33 -6.96 -27.12
N THR A 43 2.25 -7.56 -26.37
CA THR A 43 1.92 -8.52 -25.30
C THR A 43 1.39 -7.85 -24.03
N ILE A 44 1.55 -6.53 -23.88
CA ILE A 44 1.06 -5.75 -22.76
C ILE A 44 -0.46 -5.63 -22.84
N GLN A 45 -1.15 -5.96 -21.75
CA GLN A 45 -2.60 -5.80 -21.65
C GLN A 45 -2.96 -4.37 -21.23
N TYR A 46 -3.73 -3.67 -22.07
CA TYR A 46 -4.31 -2.40 -21.69
C TYR A 46 -5.60 -2.61 -20.89
N VAL A 47 -5.55 -2.36 -19.59
CA VAL A 47 -6.70 -2.46 -18.69
C VAL A 47 -7.43 -1.12 -18.70
N LEU A 48 -8.44 -1.03 -19.56
CA LEU A 48 -9.34 0.13 -19.58
C LEU A 48 -10.04 0.26 -18.22
N THR A 49 -9.93 1.43 -17.58
CA THR A 49 -10.63 1.74 -16.33
C THR A 49 -11.83 2.65 -16.57
N ARG A 50 -12.61 2.92 -15.52
CA ARG A 50 -13.77 3.83 -15.54
C ARG A 50 -13.44 5.20 -15.00
N HIS A 51 -12.34 5.33 -14.24
CA HIS A 51 -11.74 6.60 -13.86
C HIS A 51 -10.20 6.50 -13.82
N GLU A 52 -9.47 7.57 -14.13
CA GLU A 52 -7.99 7.53 -14.11
C GLU A 52 -7.45 7.35 -12.69
N GLN A 53 -8.16 7.87 -11.67
CA GLN A 53 -7.84 7.58 -10.27
C GLN A 53 -7.82 6.06 -9.98
N GLY A 54 -8.77 5.30 -10.55
CA GLY A 54 -8.75 3.84 -10.47
C GLY A 54 -7.52 3.23 -11.13
N ALA A 55 -7.06 3.79 -12.26
CA ALA A 55 -5.87 3.35 -12.95
C ALA A 55 -4.58 3.60 -12.15
N SER A 56 -4.43 4.77 -11.51
CA SER A 56 -3.25 5.05 -10.70
C SER A 56 -3.19 4.19 -9.42
N PHE A 57 -4.33 3.92 -8.77
CA PHE A 57 -4.38 2.97 -7.65
C PHE A 57 -4.09 1.52 -8.07
N MET A 58 -4.57 1.08 -9.24
CA MET A 58 -4.22 -0.24 -9.77
C MET A 58 -2.71 -0.36 -10.02
N ALA A 59 -2.10 0.67 -10.64
CA ALA A 59 -0.66 0.70 -10.87
C ALA A 59 0.12 0.65 -9.56
N GLU A 60 -0.28 1.41 -8.54
CA GLU A 60 0.34 1.36 -7.22
C GLU A 60 0.26 -0.04 -6.61
N VAL A 61 -0.93 -0.63 -6.49
CA VAL A 61 -1.07 -1.95 -5.85
C VAL A 61 -0.32 -3.04 -6.63
N TYR A 62 -0.35 -2.99 -7.95
CA TYR A 62 0.46 -3.88 -8.79
C TYR A 62 1.95 -3.71 -8.50
N GLY A 63 2.42 -2.47 -8.38
CA GLY A 63 3.81 -2.17 -8.07
C GLY A 63 4.23 -2.65 -6.69
N ARG A 64 3.37 -2.48 -5.68
CA ARG A 64 3.61 -2.92 -4.31
C ARG A 64 3.73 -4.45 -4.22
N LEU A 65 2.86 -5.17 -4.95
CA LEU A 65 2.81 -6.63 -4.87
C LEU A 65 3.86 -7.31 -5.75
N THR A 66 4.31 -6.70 -6.84
CA THR A 66 5.29 -7.32 -7.75
C THR A 66 6.71 -6.83 -7.53
N GLY A 67 6.90 -5.65 -6.93
CA GLY A 67 8.18 -4.96 -6.84
C GLY A 67 8.63 -4.32 -8.17
N ASN A 68 7.90 -4.57 -9.27
CA ASN A 68 8.13 -3.94 -10.57
C ASN A 68 7.27 -2.68 -10.68
N ALA A 69 7.69 -1.66 -11.43
CA ALA A 69 6.87 -0.45 -11.55
C ALA A 69 5.52 -0.75 -12.23
N GLY A 70 4.41 -0.44 -11.55
CA GLY A 70 3.09 -0.44 -12.17
C GLY A 70 2.94 0.75 -13.11
N VAL A 71 2.25 0.58 -14.23
CA VAL A 71 2.12 1.62 -15.26
C VAL A 71 0.67 2.09 -15.37
N CYS A 72 0.42 3.38 -15.20
CA CYS A 72 -0.85 4.00 -15.50
C CYS A 72 -0.74 4.98 -16.68
N SER A 73 -1.82 5.11 -17.45
CA SER A 73 -1.88 5.96 -18.64
C SER A 73 -3.16 6.79 -18.68
N ALA A 74 -3.06 8.04 -19.12
CA ALA A 74 -4.20 8.91 -19.37
C ALA A 74 -3.97 9.82 -20.58
N THR A 75 -5.02 10.49 -21.04
CA THR A 75 -4.86 11.66 -21.91
C THR A 75 -4.34 12.89 -21.14
N LEU A 76 -4.20 14.03 -21.80
CA LEU A 76 -3.77 15.30 -21.20
C LEU A 76 -4.84 15.93 -20.27
N GLY A 77 -4.49 17.08 -19.69
CA GLY A 77 -5.42 17.91 -18.91
C GLY A 77 -6.12 17.14 -17.79
N PRO A 78 -7.46 17.04 -17.78
CA PRO A 78 -8.20 16.38 -16.71
C PRO A 78 -7.81 14.91 -16.52
N GLY A 79 -7.50 14.17 -17.58
CA GLY A 79 -7.12 12.76 -17.47
C GLY A 79 -5.83 12.59 -16.67
N ALA A 80 -4.81 13.36 -17.02
CA ALA A 80 -3.56 13.41 -16.27
C ALA A 80 -3.77 13.91 -14.84
N ILE A 81 -4.56 14.96 -14.61
CA ILE A 81 -4.83 15.47 -13.25
C ILE A 81 -5.53 14.41 -12.38
N ASN A 82 -6.44 13.61 -12.95
CA ASN A 82 -7.12 12.54 -12.24
C ASN A 82 -6.20 11.39 -11.80
N LEU A 83 -5.03 11.22 -12.43
CA LEU A 83 -4.00 10.27 -11.97
C LEU A 83 -3.30 10.75 -10.68
N LEU A 84 -3.27 12.05 -10.42
CA LEU A 84 -2.36 12.70 -9.47
C LEU A 84 -2.45 12.13 -8.05
N LEU A 85 -3.67 11.84 -7.55
CA LEU A 85 -3.86 11.32 -6.19
C LEU A 85 -3.17 9.96 -5.99
N GLY A 86 -3.43 8.98 -6.86
CA GLY A 86 -2.78 7.66 -6.76
C GLY A 86 -1.28 7.71 -7.05
N VAL A 87 -0.83 8.65 -7.87
CA VAL A 87 0.61 8.90 -8.09
C VAL A 87 1.29 9.45 -6.83
N ALA A 88 0.62 10.36 -6.11
CA ALA A 88 1.08 10.86 -4.83
C ALA A 88 1.07 9.77 -3.74
N ASP A 89 -0.02 8.98 -3.68
CA ASP A 89 -0.14 7.87 -2.72
C ASP A 89 1.01 6.87 -2.92
N ALA A 90 1.31 6.47 -4.17
CA ALA A 90 2.42 5.58 -4.50
C ALA A 90 3.79 6.11 -4.03
N THR A 91 4.08 7.41 -4.21
CA THR A 91 5.34 8.00 -3.74
C THR A 91 5.43 8.00 -2.23
N THR A 92 4.34 8.34 -1.53
CA THR A 92 4.35 8.25 -0.06
C THR A 92 4.49 6.80 0.37
N ASN A 93 3.73 5.85 -0.18
CA ASN A 93 3.79 4.45 0.18
C ASN A 93 5.05 3.70 -0.35
N SER A 94 6.09 4.41 -0.80
CA SER A 94 7.34 3.84 -1.33
C SER A 94 7.13 2.76 -2.38
N THR A 95 6.20 3.00 -3.30
CA THR A 95 5.72 2.02 -4.27
C THR A 95 6.11 2.44 -5.69
N PRO A 96 6.72 1.55 -6.49
CA PRO A 96 7.20 1.91 -7.82
C PRO A 96 6.04 2.08 -8.80
N VAL A 97 5.92 3.27 -9.39
CA VAL A 97 4.90 3.59 -10.42
C VAL A 97 5.49 4.42 -11.55
N LEU A 98 5.06 4.16 -12.78
CA LEU A 98 5.23 5.06 -13.91
C LEU A 98 3.86 5.57 -14.38
N ALA A 99 3.64 6.87 -14.25
CA ALA A 99 2.50 7.55 -14.82
C ALA A 99 2.87 8.15 -16.18
N LEU A 100 2.13 7.75 -17.22
CA LEU A 100 2.25 8.28 -18.57
C LEU A 100 1.01 9.11 -18.89
N SER A 101 1.17 10.29 -19.46
CA SER A 101 0.02 10.97 -20.06
C SER A 101 0.38 11.60 -21.39
N ALA A 102 -0.64 11.82 -22.22
CA ALA A 102 -0.51 12.77 -23.32
C ALA A 102 -0.26 14.19 -22.80
N GLN A 103 0.19 15.05 -23.71
CA GLN A 103 0.31 16.49 -23.55
C GLN A 103 0.02 17.17 -24.89
N VAL A 104 -0.38 18.44 -24.86
CA VAL A 104 -0.53 19.23 -26.09
C VAL A 104 0.78 19.24 -26.89
N GLY A 105 0.67 19.28 -28.21
CA GLY A 105 1.83 19.30 -29.09
C GLY A 105 2.80 20.45 -28.79
N MET A 106 4.08 20.25 -29.13
CA MET A 106 5.14 21.24 -28.88
C MET A 106 4.86 22.59 -29.55
N ASN A 107 4.15 22.59 -30.68
CA ASN A 107 3.72 23.78 -31.42
C ASN A 107 2.53 24.55 -30.76
N ARG A 108 1.91 23.98 -29.72
CA ARG A 108 0.74 24.52 -29.00
C ARG A 108 1.06 24.89 -27.54
N ASN A 109 2.14 24.37 -26.96
CA ASN A 109 2.52 24.58 -25.55
C ASN A 109 2.60 26.04 -25.06
N TYR A 110 2.79 27.03 -25.96
CA TYR A 110 2.86 28.46 -25.61
C TYR A 110 1.62 29.26 -26.02
N LYS A 111 0.52 28.58 -26.32
CA LYS A 111 -0.76 29.18 -26.71
C LYS A 111 -1.80 28.84 -25.64
N GLU A 112 -2.80 29.69 -25.50
CA GLU A 112 -4.04 29.28 -24.85
C GLU A 112 -4.67 28.18 -25.72
N SER A 113 -4.64 26.95 -25.21
CA SER A 113 -5.03 25.75 -25.93
C SER A 113 -5.94 24.89 -25.06
N HIS A 114 -6.89 24.21 -25.70
CA HIS A 114 -7.78 23.27 -25.05
C HIS A 114 -6.97 22.27 -24.19
N GLN A 115 -7.37 22.10 -22.93
CA GLN A 115 -6.77 21.18 -21.94
C GLN A 115 -5.27 21.38 -21.64
N SER A 116 -4.67 22.50 -22.07
CA SER A 116 -3.25 22.80 -21.83
C SER A 116 -3.03 23.29 -20.39
N VAL A 117 -2.30 22.50 -19.61
CA VAL A 117 -1.86 22.84 -18.25
C VAL A 117 -0.44 22.31 -18.02
N ASP A 118 0.28 22.93 -17.07
CA ASP A 118 1.65 22.51 -16.73
C ASP A 118 1.65 21.24 -15.85
N LEU A 119 1.41 20.11 -16.50
CA LEU A 119 1.37 18.81 -15.84
C LEU A 119 2.72 18.44 -15.21
N VAL A 120 3.84 18.77 -15.84
CA VAL A 120 5.17 18.44 -15.31
C VAL A 120 5.39 19.09 -13.94
N SER A 121 5.03 20.37 -13.80
CA SER A 121 5.10 21.07 -12.51
C SER A 121 4.07 20.56 -11.49
N MET A 122 2.87 20.18 -11.91
CA MET A 122 1.85 19.60 -11.02
C MET A 122 2.30 18.26 -10.41
N PHE A 123 3.00 17.43 -11.18
CA PHE A 123 3.48 16.12 -10.74
C PHE A 123 4.83 16.16 -10.02
N ALA A 124 5.62 17.23 -10.19
CA ALA A 124 6.94 17.38 -9.59
C ALA A 124 6.98 17.18 -8.05
N PRO A 125 6.06 17.73 -7.23
CA PRO A 125 6.14 17.58 -5.77
C PRO A 125 5.77 16.18 -5.26
N VAL A 126 5.15 15.35 -6.10
CA VAL A 126 4.60 14.04 -5.70
C VAL A 126 5.24 12.88 -6.48
N THR A 127 6.35 13.12 -7.17
CA THR A 127 7.11 12.11 -7.92
C THR A 127 8.60 12.26 -7.68
N LYS A 128 9.35 11.18 -7.87
CA LYS A 128 10.83 11.22 -7.86
C LYS A 128 11.40 11.95 -9.07
N TRP A 129 10.63 11.98 -10.16
CA TRP A 129 10.98 12.67 -11.40
C TRP A 129 9.71 12.89 -12.23
N SER A 130 9.51 14.12 -12.68
CA SER A 130 8.52 14.49 -13.69
C SER A 130 9.22 15.12 -14.90
N ALA A 131 8.83 14.74 -16.12
CA ALA A 131 9.43 15.31 -17.33
C ALA A 131 8.52 15.25 -18.56
N LEU A 132 8.82 16.12 -19.52
CA LEU A 132 8.23 16.12 -20.86
C LEU A 132 9.14 15.37 -21.84
N VAL A 133 8.59 14.44 -22.61
CA VAL A 133 9.31 13.74 -23.69
C VAL A 133 9.33 14.63 -24.93
N ALA A 134 10.36 15.47 -25.05
CA ALA A 134 10.38 16.52 -26.06
C ALA A 134 10.73 16.04 -27.50
N THR A 135 11.33 14.86 -27.66
CA THR A 135 11.72 14.32 -28.98
C THR A 135 11.65 12.79 -29.02
N PRO A 136 11.35 12.18 -30.18
CA PRO A 136 11.30 10.72 -30.35
C PRO A 136 12.57 9.99 -29.90
N GLY A 137 13.74 10.56 -30.20
CA GLY A 137 15.03 9.94 -29.88
C GLY A 137 15.33 9.84 -28.39
N ALA A 138 14.64 10.60 -27.54
CA ALA A 138 14.83 10.58 -26.09
C ALA A 138 14.09 9.42 -25.40
N VAL A 139 13.13 8.76 -26.08
CA VAL A 139 12.26 7.75 -25.47
C VAL A 139 13.04 6.62 -24.77
N PRO A 140 14.04 5.96 -25.38
CA PRO A 140 14.75 4.86 -24.73
C PRO A 140 15.43 5.26 -23.42
N GLU A 141 16.06 6.43 -23.42
CA GLU A 141 16.77 6.95 -22.24
C GLU A 141 15.79 7.39 -21.15
N MET A 142 14.71 8.06 -21.53
CA MET A 142 13.72 8.57 -20.58
C MET A 142 12.92 7.44 -19.95
N VAL A 143 12.45 6.45 -20.73
CA VAL A 143 11.74 5.29 -20.18
C VAL A 143 12.66 4.47 -19.28
N ARG A 144 13.89 4.17 -19.70
CA ARG A 144 14.85 3.45 -18.85
C ARG A 144 15.17 4.21 -17.57
N LYS A 145 15.35 5.53 -17.65
CA LYS A 145 15.54 6.38 -16.46
C LYS A 145 14.32 6.34 -15.56
N ALA A 146 13.11 6.40 -16.11
CA ALA A 146 11.87 6.40 -15.35
C ALA A 146 11.73 5.13 -14.51
N PHE A 147 11.86 3.96 -15.13
CA PHE A 147 11.79 2.68 -14.42
C PHE A 147 12.94 2.49 -13.44
N LYS A 148 14.15 2.95 -13.76
CA LYS A 148 15.27 2.94 -12.80
C LYS A 148 14.94 3.76 -11.56
N LEU A 149 14.45 4.99 -11.73
CA LEU A 149 14.13 5.88 -10.62
C LEU A 149 12.92 5.37 -9.82
N ALA A 150 11.87 4.89 -10.47
CA ALA A 150 10.69 4.37 -9.79
C ALA A 150 11.03 3.19 -8.86
N GLN A 151 11.93 2.29 -9.29
CA GLN A 151 12.24 1.04 -8.59
C GLN A 151 13.46 1.09 -7.66
N THR A 152 14.38 2.04 -7.86
CA THR A 152 15.56 2.19 -6.96
C THR A 152 15.12 2.77 -5.62
N GLU A 153 15.69 2.25 -4.53
CA GLU A 153 15.41 2.71 -3.17
C GLU A 153 15.71 4.21 -2.97
N ARG A 154 14.84 4.97 -2.29
CA ARG A 154 13.46 4.66 -1.88
C ARG A 154 12.51 4.61 -3.10
N PRO A 155 11.75 3.54 -3.38
CA PRO A 155 10.89 3.49 -4.58
C PRO A 155 9.79 4.53 -4.52
N GLY A 156 9.18 4.86 -5.65
CA GLY A 156 8.13 5.86 -5.72
C GLY A 156 7.67 6.10 -7.16
N ALA A 157 6.79 7.07 -7.35
CA ALA A 157 6.27 7.34 -8.68
C ALA A 157 7.19 8.22 -9.54
N VAL A 158 7.11 8.02 -10.85
CA VAL A 158 7.71 8.86 -11.89
C VAL A 158 6.62 9.24 -12.88
N TYR A 159 6.67 10.47 -13.40
CA TYR A 159 5.70 10.96 -14.38
C TYR A 159 6.39 11.38 -15.69
N LEU A 160 5.85 10.92 -16.82
CA LEU A 160 6.25 11.38 -18.15
C LEU A 160 5.04 11.89 -18.93
N ALA A 161 5.13 13.14 -19.37
CA ALA A 161 4.21 13.75 -20.32
C ALA A 161 4.73 13.56 -21.75
N VAL A 162 3.90 13.04 -22.65
CA VAL A 162 4.25 12.80 -24.05
C VAL A 162 3.42 13.74 -24.94
N PRO A 163 4.03 14.74 -25.60
CA PRO A 163 3.33 15.57 -26.57
C PRO A 163 2.74 14.74 -27.72
N GLU A 164 1.50 15.05 -28.12
CA GLU A 164 0.77 14.36 -29.20
C GLU A 164 1.58 14.30 -30.52
N ASP A 165 2.30 15.39 -30.84
CA ASP A 165 3.12 15.49 -32.06
C ASP A 165 4.43 14.70 -31.97
N VAL A 166 4.93 14.47 -30.76
CA VAL A 166 6.07 13.57 -30.51
C VAL A 166 5.61 12.12 -30.58
N GLU A 167 4.45 11.79 -30.01
CA GLU A 167 3.86 10.45 -30.07
C GLU A 167 3.61 9.99 -31.52
N GLU A 168 3.08 10.87 -32.37
CA GLU A 168 2.80 10.59 -33.79
C GLU A 168 4.06 10.50 -34.67
N ALA A 169 5.15 11.18 -34.30
CA ALA A 169 6.34 11.29 -35.13
C ALA A 169 7.04 9.93 -35.39
N ASP A 170 7.82 9.89 -36.47
CA ASP A 170 8.69 8.76 -36.79
C ASP A 170 9.80 8.60 -35.73
N ALA A 171 9.94 7.39 -35.21
CA ALA A 171 11.04 7.02 -34.34
C ALA A 171 12.35 6.95 -35.16
N PRO A 172 13.50 7.42 -34.61
CA PRO A 172 14.78 7.26 -35.29
C PRO A 172 15.08 5.78 -35.55
N ALA A 173 15.52 5.44 -36.75
CA ALA A 173 15.75 4.03 -37.16
C ALA A 173 16.73 3.26 -36.25
N ALA A 174 17.66 3.97 -35.60
CA ALA A 174 18.64 3.39 -34.68
C ALA A 174 18.18 3.38 -33.20
N ALA A 175 17.04 3.98 -32.87
CA ALA A 175 16.53 3.99 -31.49
C ALA A 175 16.02 2.58 -31.12
N ALA A 176 16.45 2.07 -29.97
CA ALA A 176 16.04 0.78 -29.45
C ALA A 176 15.99 0.83 -27.93
N PRO A 177 15.19 -0.03 -27.27
CA PRO A 177 15.18 -0.13 -25.82
C PRO A 177 16.59 -0.33 -25.24
N LEU A 178 16.86 0.34 -24.12
CA LEU A 178 18.16 0.25 -23.46
C LEU A 178 18.26 -1.01 -22.59
N PRO A 179 19.47 -1.59 -22.44
CA PRO A 179 19.66 -2.74 -21.58
C PRO A 179 19.31 -2.42 -20.13
N LEU A 180 18.67 -3.37 -19.47
CA LEU A 180 18.34 -3.27 -18.05
C LEU A 180 19.59 -3.49 -17.18
N ASN A 181 19.81 -2.59 -16.24
CA ASN A 181 20.73 -2.80 -15.12
C ASN A 181 19.96 -2.58 -13.82
N VAL A 182 19.85 -3.64 -13.01
CA VAL A 182 19.15 -3.63 -11.72
C VAL A 182 20.18 -3.42 -10.61
N PRO A 183 20.13 -2.30 -9.87
CA PRO A 183 21.00 -2.09 -8.72
C PRO A 183 20.81 -3.20 -7.68
N ARG A 184 21.91 -3.83 -7.27
CA ARG A 184 21.90 -4.80 -6.17
C ARG A 184 22.17 -4.08 -4.85
N PRO A 185 21.55 -4.52 -3.74
CA PRO A 185 21.90 -4.03 -2.42
C PRO A 185 23.38 -4.26 -2.10
N ASP A 186 23.98 -3.32 -1.36
CA ASP A 186 25.33 -3.46 -0.83
C ASP A 186 25.37 -4.44 0.35
N ASP A 187 26.56 -5.00 0.61
CA ASP A 187 26.85 -5.77 1.81
C ASP A 187 27.03 -4.86 3.04
N PRO A 188 26.66 -5.33 4.25
CA PRO A 188 26.83 -4.53 5.47
C PRO A 188 28.30 -4.22 5.78
N SER A 189 28.54 -3.01 6.28
CA SER A 189 29.86 -2.61 6.77
C SER A 189 30.20 -3.33 8.07
N ALA A 190 31.31 -4.07 8.08
CA ALA A 190 31.80 -4.78 9.27
C ALA A 190 32.00 -3.85 10.48
N GLU A 191 32.45 -2.61 10.27
CA GLU A 191 32.62 -1.63 11.35
C GLU A 191 31.28 -1.18 11.93
N GLN A 192 30.26 -0.95 11.08
CA GLN A 192 28.93 -0.58 11.58
C GLN A 192 28.23 -1.77 12.26
N ILE A 193 28.43 -3.00 11.76
CA ILE A 193 27.97 -4.22 12.42
C ILE A 193 28.60 -4.34 13.80
N ALA A 194 29.92 -4.12 13.94
CA ALA A 194 30.59 -4.15 15.24
C ALA A 194 30.02 -3.12 16.23
N ARG A 195 29.77 -1.88 15.77
CA ARG A 195 29.14 -0.83 16.60
C ARG A 195 27.72 -1.19 17.03
N ALA A 196 26.91 -1.75 16.13
CA ALA A 196 25.57 -2.20 16.46
C ALA A 196 25.59 -3.38 17.45
N VAL A 197 26.55 -4.30 17.30
CA VAL A 197 26.76 -5.42 18.23
C VAL A 197 27.09 -4.96 19.64
N GLU A 198 27.94 -3.94 19.80
CA GLU A 198 28.25 -3.35 21.10
C GLU A 198 26.99 -2.81 21.79
N ILE A 199 26.15 -2.06 21.06
CA ILE A 199 24.88 -1.56 21.58
C ILE A 199 23.95 -2.70 21.99
N LEU A 200 23.82 -3.73 21.15
CA LEU A 200 22.95 -4.86 21.43
C LEU A 200 23.43 -5.67 22.64
N ARG A 201 24.74 -5.91 22.81
CA ARG A 201 25.26 -6.63 23.99
C ARG A 201 24.97 -5.95 25.32
N GLU A 202 24.82 -4.63 25.33
CA GLU A 202 24.46 -3.85 26.51
C GLU A 202 22.95 -3.70 26.70
N ALA A 203 22.14 -4.07 25.70
CA ALA A 203 20.70 -3.92 25.71
C ALA A 203 20.06 -4.86 26.75
N ARG A 204 19.04 -4.35 27.44
CA ARG A 204 18.25 -5.12 28.42
C ARG A 204 16.88 -5.48 27.87
N ASN A 205 16.24 -4.56 27.16
CA ASN A 205 14.90 -4.71 26.60
C ASN A 205 14.86 -4.26 25.13
N PRO A 206 15.64 -4.86 24.22
CA PRO A 206 15.59 -4.45 22.82
C PRO A 206 14.29 -4.89 22.15
N VAL A 207 13.79 -4.07 21.23
CA VAL A 207 12.62 -4.39 20.38
C VAL A 207 13.01 -4.21 18.91
N LEU A 208 12.54 -5.13 18.07
CA LEU A 208 12.62 -4.99 16.62
C LEU A 208 11.34 -4.32 16.09
N LEU A 209 11.48 -3.21 15.38
CA LEU A 209 10.42 -2.58 14.61
C LEU A 209 10.64 -2.89 13.12
N ALA A 210 9.76 -3.71 12.55
CA ALA A 210 9.81 -4.07 11.14
C ALA A 210 8.81 -3.24 10.31
N GLY A 211 9.31 -2.46 9.36
CA GLY A 211 8.49 -1.63 8.48
C GLY A 211 8.29 -2.19 7.08
N HIS A 212 7.74 -1.37 6.19
CA HIS A 212 7.45 -1.76 4.81
C HIS A 212 8.69 -2.20 4.02
N GLY A 213 9.84 -1.57 4.26
CA GLY A 213 11.11 -1.88 3.61
C GLY A 213 11.55 -3.33 3.84
N ALA A 214 11.20 -3.93 4.98
CA ALA A 214 11.49 -5.34 5.28
C ALA A 214 10.60 -6.29 4.46
N ALA A 215 9.33 -5.96 4.27
CA ALA A 215 8.42 -6.70 3.39
C ALA A 215 8.88 -6.61 1.92
N ARG A 216 9.20 -5.39 1.47
CA ARG A 216 9.63 -5.10 0.09
C ARG A 216 10.97 -5.72 -0.26
N SER A 217 11.88 -5.85 0.71
CA SER A 217 13.21 -6.47 0.52
C SER A 217 13.24 -7.98 0.76
N ASP A 218 12.08 -8.65 0.87
CA ASP A 218 11.97 -10.08 1.16
C ASP A 218 12.74 -10.51 2.44
N ALA A 219 12.75 -9.63 3.46
CA ALA A 219 13.53 -9.82 4.68
C ALA A 219 12.77 -10.57 5.79
N ALA A 220 11.54 -11.03 5.55
CA ALA A 220 10.70 -11.68 6.57
C ALA A 220 11.37 -12.90 7.22
N ALA A 221 12.05 -13.74 6.42
CA ALA A 221 12.78 -14.89 6.94
C ALA A 221 13.99 -14.48 7.80
N ALA A 222 14.69 -13.41 7.43
CA ALA A 222 15.82 -12.88 8.20
C ALA A 222 15.36 -12.23 9.51
N VAL A 223 14.26 -11.46 9.48
CA VAL A 223 13.58 -10.92 10.67
C VAL A 223 13.25 -12.05 11.65
N ARG A 224 12.63 -13.13 11.18
CA ARG A 224 12.31 -14.29 12.03
C ARG A 224 13.56 -14.92 12.65
N ARG A 225 14.59 -15.22 11.84
CA ARG A 225 15.84 -15.80 12.33
C ARG A 225 16.53 -14.91 13.36
N PHE A 226 16.58 -13.60 13.12
CA PHE A 226 17.18 -12.62 14.03
C PHE A 226 16.42 -12.57 15.36
N ALA A 227 15.09 -12.48 15.30
CA ALA A 227 14.22 -12.46 16.46
C ALA A 227 14.36 -13.75 17.29
N GLU A 228 14.27 -14.92 16.67
CA GLU A 228 14.42 -16.23 17.32
C GLU A 228 15.81 -16.40 17.96
N ARG A 229 16.86 -15.99 17.24
CA ARG A 229 18.25 -16.14 17.72
C ARG A 229 18.52 -15.29 18.95
N LEU A 230 17.97 -14.08 19.01
CA LEU A 230 18.20 -13.16 20.10
C LEU A 230 17.09 -13.17 21.16
N GLY A 231 15.96 -13.84 20.93
CA GLY A 231 14.78 -13.75 21.80
C GLY A 231 14.11 -12.37 21.75
N MET A 232 14.29 -11.64 20.64
CA MET A 232 13.85 -10.25 20.52
C MET A 232 12.38 -10.17 20.08
N PRO A 233 11.51 -9.47 20.82
CA PRO A 233 10.14 -9.24 20.39
C PRO A 233 10.08 -8.32 19.16
N VAL A 234 9.08 -8.53 18.30
CA VAL A 234 8.95 -7.85 17.01
C VAL A 234 7.59 -7.17 16.89
N ALA A 235 7.61 -5.86 16.72
CA ALA A 235 6.47 -5.07 16.28
C ALA A 235 6.57 -4.78 14.79
N THR A 236 5.43 -4.61 14.13
CA THR A 236 5.37 -4.19 12.72
C THR A 236 4.66 -2.86 12.56
N THR A 237 4.98 -2.08 11.53
CA THR A 237 4.07 -1.00 11.10
C THR A 237 2.82 -1.57 10.41
N PHE A 238 1.85 -0.73 10.04
CA PHE A 238 0.71 -1.16 9.23
C PHE A 238 1.12 -1.72 7.87
N HIS A 239 2.12 -1.14 7.21
CA HIS A 239 2.61 -1.66 5.92
C HIS A 239 3.56 -2.86 6.07
N GLY A 240 4.19 -3.01 7.24
CA GLY A 240 5.03 -4.15 7.60
C GLY A 240 4.27 -5.35 8.15
N LYS A 241 2.93 -5.29 8.30
CA LYS A 241 2.12 -6.41 8.79
C LYS A 241 2.41 -7.69 8.01
N GLY A 242 2.61 -8.78 8.76
CA GLY A 242 2.94 -10.10 8.20
C GLY A 242 4.42 -10.36 7.95
N VAL A 243 5.31 -9.36 8.09
CA VAL A 243 6.78 -9.59 8.08
C VAL A 243 7.19 -10.52 9.22
N MET A 244 6.65 -10.27 10.41
CA MET A 244 6.55 -11.26 11.47
C MET A 244 5.10 -11.78 11.47
N PRO A 245 4.86 -13.10 11.35
CA PRO A 245 3.51 -13.64 11.48
C PRO A 245 2.92 -13.34 12.86
N ASP A 246 1.69 -12.85 12.91
CA ASP A 246 1.03 -12.46 14.19
C ASP A 246 0.77 -13.67 15.12
N ASP A 247 0.85 -14.90 14.62
CA ASP A 247 0.79 -16.13 15.42
C ASP A 247 2.15 -16.58 16.00
N HIS A 248 3.24 -15.88 15.66
CA HIS A 248 4.56 -16.17 16.17
C HIS A 248 4.71 -15.77 17.65
N PRO A 249 5.38 -16.56 18.52
CA PRO A 249 5.52 -16.25 19.95
C PRO A 249 6.19 -14.91 20.28
N LEU A 250 7.05 -14.42 19.38
CA LEU A 250 7.75 -13.13 19.51
C LEU A 250 7.03 -11.95 18.83
N ALA A 251 5.85 -12.16 18.24
CA ALA A 251 5.10 -11.08 17.61
C ALA A 251 4.39 -10.22 18.67
N LEU A 252 4.58 -8.91 18.57
CA LEU A 252 3.86 -7.91 19.37
C LEU A 252 2.59 -7.41 18.68
N GLY A 253 2.52 -7.56 17.35
CA GLY A 253 1.46 -7.00 16.51
C GLY A 253 1.86 -5.66 15.90
N ALA A 254 0.88 -4.98 15.33
CA ALA A 254 1.10 -3.76 14.58
C ALA A 254 1.06 -2.49 15.47
N VAL A 255 2.08 -1.64 15.37
CA VAL A 255 2.08 -0.29 15.94
C VAL A 255 1.37 0.69 15.01
N GLY A 256 0.84 1.77 15.57
CA GLY A 256 0.15 2.82 14.80
C GLY A 256 -1.25 3.17 15.30
N PHE A 257 -1.74 2.55 16.38
CA PHE A 257 -3.15 2.62 16.74
C PHE A 257 -3.51 3.61 17.87
N MET A 258 -3.21 3.28 19.13
CA MET A 258 -3.52 4.12 20.30
C MET A 258 -2.25 4.41 21.08
N ARG A 259 -2.17 5.57 21.76
CA ARG A 259 -0.98 5.94 22.56
C ARG A 259 -0.66 4.90 23.64
N HIS A 260 -1.67 4.26 24.20
CA HIS A 260 -1.54 3.17 25.20
C HIS A 260 -2.04 1.82 24.67
N ASP A 261 -1.97 1.57 23.35
CA ASP A 261 -2.23 0.21 22.85
C ASP A 261 -1.19 -0.75 23.42
N TYR A 262 -1.58 -2.01 23.59
CA TYR A 262 -0.76 -3.00 24.27
C TYR A 262 0.64 -3.13 23.66
N VAL A 263 0.75 -2.95 22.34
CA VAL A 263 1.98 -2.97 21.56
C VAL A 263 2.94 -1.83 21.94
N ASN A 264 2.43 -0.65 22.31
CA ASN A 264 3.25 0.50 22.70
C ASN A 264 3.94 0.31 24.06
N PHE A 265 3.38 -0.52 24.96
CA PHE A 265 4.07 -0.86 26.21
C PHE A 265 5.41 -1.57 25.98
N GLY A 266 5.56 -2.22 24.81
CA GLY A 266 6.85 -2.80 24.42
C GLY A 266 7.91 -1.74 24.16
N PHE A 267 7.52 -0.57 23.67
CA PHE A 267 8.41 0.56 23.40
C PHE A 267 8.69 1.40 24.64
N ASP A 268 7.73 1.55 25.56
CA ASP A 268 7.92 2.28 26.82
C ASP A 268 9.06 1.73 27.67
N GLN A 269 9.33 0.43 27.58
CA GLN A 269 10.39 -0.25 28.33
C GLN A 269 11.67 -0.48 27.51
N ALA A 270 11.63 -0.14 26.20
CA ALA A 270 12.73 -0.41 25.30
C ALA A 270 13.91 0.52 25.58
N ASP A 271 15.12 -0.05 25.62
CA ASP A 271 16.37 0.72 25.69
C ASP A 271 17.11 0.77 24.34
N VAL A 272 16.77 -0.15 23.44
CA VAL A 272 17.24 -0.17 22.05
C VAL A 272 16.08 -0.52 21.10
N ILE A 273 15.94 0.26 20.03
CA ILE A 273 15.05 -0.08 18.91
C ILE A 273 15.92 -0.47 17.71
N VAL A 274 15.74 -1.69 17.22
CA VAL A 274 16.26 -2.11 15.92
C VAL A 274 15.17 -1.81 14.91
N ALA A 275 15.36 -0.80 14.06
CA ALA A 275 14.39 -0.38 13.06
C ALA A 275 14.79 -0.95 11.70
N ALA A 276 14.15 -2.06 11.30
CA ALA A 276 14.45 -2.78 10.07
C ALA A 276 13.42 -2.45 8.97
N GLY A 277 13.84 -1.73 7.95
CA GLY A 277 12.96 -1.33 6.85
C GLY A 277 11.84 -0.37 7.26
N TYR A 278 12.00 0.33 8.39
CA TYR A 278 11.04 1.30 8.91
C TYR A 278 11.26 2.68 8.30
N GLU A 279 10.15 3.26 7.84
CA GLU A 279 10.10 4.61 7.26
C GLU A 279 9.25 5.51 8.18
N LEU A 280 9.74 6.72 8.51
CA LEU A 280 9.13 7.59 9.53
C LEU A 280 7.65 7.93 9.27
N GLN A 281 7.27 8.06 8.00
CA GLN A 281 5.88 8.32 7.63
C GLN A 281 4.92 7.15 7.91
N GLU A 282 5.42 5.95 8.20
CA GLU A 282 4.56 4.82 8.55
C GLU A 282 4.01 4.95 9.97
N PHE A 283 4.78 5.57 10.87
CA PHE A 283 4.38 5.85 12.24
C PHE A 283 5.34 6.87 12.86
N ASP A 284 4.85 7.90 13.54
CA ASP A 284 5.69 9.00 14.04
C ASP A 284 6.70 8.54 15.12
N PRO A 285 8.01 8.84 14.98
CA PRO A 285 9.03 8.51 15.98
C PRO A 285 8.74 8.95 17.42
N ILE A 286 8.03 10.07 17.64
CA ILE A 286 7.67 10.51 19.00
C ILE A 286 6.83 9.47 19.75
N ARG A 287 6.14 8.59 19.02
CA ARG A 287 5.26 7.57 19.60
C ARG A 287 5.99 6.32 20.03
N ILE A 288 7.10 5.99 19.39
CA ILE A 288 7.97 4.86 19.77
C ILE A 288 9.14 5.29 20.66
N ASN A 289 9.49 6.58 20.66
CA ASN A 289 10.60 7.14 21.44
C ASN A 289 10.27 8.54 22.00
N PRO A 290 9.24 8.67 22.85
CA PRO A 290 8.74 9.97 23.31
C PRO A 290 9.77 10.80 24.11
N SER A 291 10.72 10.13 24.77
CA SER A 291 11.79 10.81 25.51
C SER A 291 12.99 11.18 24.64
N GLY A 292 13.09 10.61 23.43
CA GLY A 292 14.28 10.69 22.59
C GLY A 292 15.50 9.93 23.14
N ALA A 293 15.37 9.23 24.27
CA ALA A 293 16.50 8.63 24.97
C ALA A 293 16.85 7.20 24.50
N THR A 294 15.96 6.55 23.76
CA THR A 294 16.14 5.17 23.28
C THR A 294 17.17 5.13 22.16
N LYS A 295 18.14 4.23 22.22
CA LYS A 295 19.14 4.08 21.15
C LYS A 295 18.50 3.43 19.92
N ILE A 296 18.71 4.00 18.73
CA ILE A 296 18.15 3.46 17.49
C ILE A 296 19.25 2.87 16.61
N ILE A 297 19.08 1.61 16.20
CA ILE A 297 19.85 0.97 15.13
C ILE A 297 18.94 0.95 13.90
N HIS A 298 19.26 1.78 12.91
CA HIS A 298 18.48 1.87 11.67
C HIS A 298 19.08 0.99 10.59
N ILE A 299 18.30 0.02 10.10
CA ILE A 299 18.68 -0.91 9.04
C ILE A 299 17.80 -0.64 7.83
N HIS A 300 18.39 -0.08 6.78
CA HIS A 300 17.67 0.23 5.54
C HIS A 300 18.65 0.29 4.36
N ARG A 301 18.15 0.40 3.13
CA ARG A 301 18.97 0.62 1.92
C ARG A 301 19.24 2.10 1.60
N PHE A 302 18.69 3.00 2.40
CA PHE A 302 18.87 4.45 2.31
C PHE A 302 19.01 5.03 3.73
N PRO A 303 19.60 6.22 3.93
CA PRO A 303 19.75 6.80 5.27
C PRO A 303 18.39 7.23 5.86
N ALA A 304 18.24 7.12 7.18
CA ALA A 304 17.06 7.66 7.87
C ALA A 304 16.93 9.18 7.68
N GLU A 305 15.69 9.66 7.69
CA GLU A 305 15.40 11.09 7.81
C GLU A 305 15.73 11.61 9.21
N VAL A 306 15.89 12.94 9.32
CA VAL A 306 16.24 13.60 10.59
C VAL A 306 14.98 13.92 11.39
N ASP A 307 14.90 13.39 12.60
CA ASP A 307 13.84 13.69 13.57
C ASP A 307 14.40 13.68 15.00
N VAL A 308 13.90 14.56 15.88
CA VAL A 308 14.39 14.70 17.26
C VAL A 308 14.09 13.48 18.15
N HIS A 309 13.07 12.70 17.80
CA HIS A 309 12.71 11.44 18.45
C HIS A 309 13.30 10.23 17.73
N TYR A 310 14.01 10.42 16.61
CA TYR A 310 14.64 9.36 15.84
C TYR A 310 16.17 9.53 15.75
N ASP A 311 16.83 9.69 16.91
CA ASP A 311 18.29 9.83 16.97
C ASP A 311 19.01 8.48 16.69
N VAL A 312 19.54 8.35 15.47
CA VAL A 312 20.18 7.13 14.98
C VAL A 312 21.58 6.97 15.59
N ALA A 313 21.71 6.01 16.51
CA ALA A 313 23.01 5.65 17.11
C ALA A 313 23.93 4.93 16.11
N VAL A 314 23.35 4.02 15.31
CA VAL A 314 24.06 3.30 14.23
C VAL A 314 23.14 3.14 13.02
N GLY A 315 23.62 3.58 11.85
CA GLY A 315 22.96 3.35 10.57
C GLY A 315 23.66 2.23 9.78
N LEU A 316 22.88 1.22 9.39
CA LEU A 316 23.30 0.11 8.54
C LEU A 316 22.63 0.27 7.18
N GLN A 317 23.30 0.99 6.28
CA GLN A 317 22.83 1.23 4.92
C GLN A 317 23.25 0.10 3.97
N ALA A 318 22.50 -1.00 3.96
CA ALA A 318 22.81 -2.20 3.17
C ALA A 318 21.55 -3.08 3.00
N ASP A 319 21.72 -4.28 2.45
CA ASP A 319 20.66 -5.30 2.43
C ASP A 319 20.13 -5.58 3.85
N ILE A 320 18.81 -5.40 4.04
CA ILE A 320 18.17 -5.53 5.36
C ILE A 320 18.34 -6.96 5.90
N GLY A 321 18.15 -7.97 5.05
CA GLY A 321 18.24 -9.38 5.45
C GLY A 321 19.65 -9.76 5.87
N ARG A 322 20.67 -9.37 5.09
CA ARG A 322 22.09 -9.63 5.41
C ARG A 322 22.52 -8.92 6.68
N CYS A 323 22.13 -7.65 6.88
CA CYS A 323 22.38 -6.94 8.12
C CYS A 323 21.84 -7.70 9.34
N LEU A 324 20.59 -8.17 9.27
CA LEU A 324 19.96 -8.91 10.36
C LEU A 324 20.67 -10.25 10.61
N ASP A 325 21.00 -11.02 9.57
CA ASP A 325 21.70 -12.30 9.72
C ASP A 325 23.11 -12.12 10.32
N GLU A 326 23.86 -11.11 9.89
CA GLU A 326 25.20 -10.83 10.42
C GLU A 326 25.16 -10.36 11.88
N LEU A 327 24.21 -9.49 12.24
CA LEU A 327 24.00 -9.10 13.63
C LEU A 327 23.65 -10.32 14.49
N ALA A 328 22.71 -11.15 14.06
CA ALA A 328 22.31 -12.36 14.79
C ALA A 328 23.50 -13.31 15.05
N GLY A 329 24.43 -13.40 14.10
CA GLY A 329 25.66 -14.19 14.22
C GLY A 329 26.71 -13.56 15.16
N ALA A 330 26.83 -12.24 15.15
CA ALA A 330 27.93 -11.52 15.80
C ALA A 330 27.64 -11.11 17.27
N VAL A 331 26.37 -10.89 17.64
CA VAL A 331 26.03 -10.43 19.01
C VAL A 331 26.51 -11.44 20.06
N GLY A 332 26.30 -12.74 19.85
CA GLY A 332 26.85 -13.80 20.69
C GLY A 332 26.42 -13.73 22.17
N LEU A 333 25.10 -13.69 22.42
CA LEU A 333 24.54 -13.66 23.78
C LEU A 333 24.66 -15.02 24.48
N ASP A 334 24.96 -15.00 25.79
CA ASP A 334 24.95 -16.21 26.64
C ASP A 334 23.52 -16.76 26.84
N GLN A 335 22.53 -15.87 26.91
CA GLN A 335 21.10 -16.19 26.93
C GLN A 335 20.35 -15.23 26.02
N PRO A 336 19.31 -15.69 25.29
CA PRO A 336 18.40 -14.79 24.57
C PRO A 336 17.74 -13.78 25.51
N TYR A 337 17.32 -12.63 24.97
CA TYR A 337 16.49 -11.67 25.70
C TYR A 337 15.20 -12.36 26.18
N SER A 338 14.76 -11.98 27.38
CA SER A 338 13.51 -12.49 27.96
C SER A 338 12.35 -11.64 27.47
N SER A 339 11.45 -12.20 26.66
CA SER A 339 10.23 -11.51 26.23
C SER A 339 9.19 -11.47 27.37
N GLY A 340 9.07 -10.34 28.06
CA GLY A 340 8.02 -10.12 29.08
C GLY A 340 6.61 -9.88 28.52
N GLN A 341 6.38 -10.18 27.23
CA GLN A 341 5.26 -9.62 26.45
C GLN A 341 4.20 -10.67 26.01
N GLU A 342 4.21 -11.87 26.59
CA GLU A 342 3.22 -12.93 26.33
C GLU A 342 1.76 -12.47 26.58
N ARG A 343 1.58 -11.47 27.46
CA ARG A 343 0.28 -10.94 27.86
C ARG A 343 -0.45 -10.20 26.73
N ILE A 344 0.27 -9.50 25.85
CA ILE A 344 -0.31 -8.70 24.75
C ILE A 344 -1.05 -9.61 23.77
N ARG A 345 -0.40 -10.71 23.38
CA ARG A 345 -0.96 -11.72 22.47
C ARG A 345 -2.21 -12.38 23.04
N GLY A 346 -2.21 -12.72 24.32
CA GLY A 346 -3.38 -13.29 25.00
C GLY A 346 -4.59 -12.37 24.91
N LEU A 347 -4.39 -11.06 25.12
CA LEU A 347 -5.47 -10.07 25.07
C LEU A 347 -6.05 -9.89 23.67
N LEU A 348 -5.22 -9.85 22.62
CA LEU A 348 -5.68 -9.77 21.23
C LEU A 348 -6.45 -11.03 20.81
N ALA A 349 -5.96 -12.22 21.19
CA ALA A 349 -6.66 -13.48 20.93
C ALA A 349 -8.02 -13.53 21.64
N GLU A 350 -8.07 -13.14 22.92
CA GLU A 350 -9.32 -13.04 23.69
C GLU A 350 -10.31 -12.03 23.08
N GLU A 351 -9.83 -10.95 22.46
CA GLU A 351 -10.69 -9.99 21.78
C GLU A 351 -11.26 -10.53 20.47
N LEU A 352 -10.47 -11.27 19.70
CA LEU A 352 -10.94 -11.99 18.51
C LEU A 352 -11.96 -13.08 18.87
N ASP A 353 -11.69 -13.87 19.92
CA ASP A 353 -12.61 -14.90 20.40
C ASP A 353 -13.94 -14.30 20.89
N ARG A 354 -13.88 -13.16 21.60
CA ARG A 354 -15.07 -12.39 21.97
C ARG A 354 -15.82 -11.89 20.74
N GLY A 355 -15.11 -11.37 19.74
CA GLY A 355 -15.69 -10.95 18.47
C GLY A 355 -16.42 -12.10 17.75
N LEU A 356 -15.83 -13.29 17.68
CA LEU A 356 -16.46 -14.48 17.10
C LEU A 356 -17.73 -14.91 17.84
N ALA A 357 -17.76 -14.73 19.17
CA ALA A 357 -18.90 -15.10 20.01
C ALA A 357 -19.98 -14.01 20.10
N ASP A 358 -19.75 -12.82 19.54
CA ASP A 358 -20.68 -11.70 19.60
C ASP A 358 -21.77 -11.82 18.53
N ASP A 359 -23.01 -12.06 18.97
CA ASP A 359 -24.20 -12.20 18.13
C ASP A 359 -25.01 -10.89 18.00
N SER A 360 -24.45 -9.73 18.37
CA SER A 360 -25.12 -8.44 18.22
C SER A 360 -25.40 -8.08 16.76
N PHE A 361 -26.47 -7.29 16.54
CA PHE A 361 -26.79 -6.72 15.23
C PHE A 361 -27.26 -5.26 15.37
N PRO A 362 -26.75 -4.29 14.58
CA PRO A 362 -25.66 -4.39 13.59
C PRO A 362 -24.36 -4.99 14.15
N LEU A 363 -23.48 -5.50 13.28
CA LEU A 363 -22.30 -6.23 13.75
C LEU A 363 -21.33 -5.28 14.46
N THR A 364 -20.68 -5.76 15.52
CA THR A 364 -19.51 -5.05 16.06
C THR A 364 -18.34 -5.14 15.10
N PRO A 365 -17.47 -4.11 15.03
CA PRO A 365 -16.24 -4.18 14.26
C PRO A 365 -15.37 -5.42 14.55
N ALA A 366 -15.27 -5.81 15.82
CA ALA A 366 -14.52 -7.01 16.23
C ALA A 366 -15.09 -8.30 15.61
N ARG A 367 -16.42 -8.44 15.56
CA ARG A 367 -17.10 -9.54 14.86
C ARG A 367 -16.76 -9.55 13.37
N VAL A 368 -16.80 -8.40 12.70
CA VAL A 368 -16.49 -8.30 11.27
C VAL A 368 -15.03 -8.70 10.98
N VAL A 369 -14.08 -8.22 11.78
CA VAL A 369 -12.65 -8.59 11.65
C VAL A 369 -12.47 -10.10 11.83
N ALA A 370 -13.10 -10.68 12.85
CA ALA A 370 -12.94 -12.08 13.17
C ALA A 370 -13.53 -13.00 12.08
N ASP A 371 -14.73 -12.70 11.58
CA ASP A 371 -15.34 -13.43 10.47
C ASP A 371 -14.54 -13.28 9.17
N THR A 372 -14.00 -12.08 8.91
CA THR A 372 -13.11 -11.84 7.75
C THR A 372 -11.85 -12.70 7.82
N ARG A 373 -11.17 -12.73 8.97
CA ARG A 373 -9.96 -13.55 9.14
C ARG A 373 -10.27 -15.05 9.03
N ALA A 374 -11.40 -15.50 9.58
CA ALA A 374 -11.84 -16.90 9.54
C ALA A 374 -12.27 -17.38 8.14
N ALA A 375 -12.56 -16.45 7.22
CA ALA A 375 -12.92 -16.73 5.84
C ALA A 375 -11.70 -16.80 4.89
N LEU A 376 -10.61 -16.09 5.21
CA LEU A 376 -9.41 -15.97 4.38
C LEU A 376 -8.29 -16.91 4.83
N GLY A 377 -7.57 -17.50 3.90
CA GLY A 377 -6.35 -18.27 4.12
C GLY A 377 -5.12 -17.41 4.40
N ARG A 378 -3.99 -18.04 4.76
CA ARG A 378 -2.74 -17.32 5.13
C ARG A 378 -2.17 -16.48 3.99
N ASP A 379 -2.32 -16.95 2.75
CA ASP A 379 -1.79 -16.33 1.54
C ASP A 379 -2.83 -15.47 0.80
N ASP A 380 -4.07 -15.42 1.30
CA ASP A 380 -5.14 -14.60 0.73
C ASP A 380 -4.98 -13.13 1.13
N ILE A 381 -5.40 -12.23 0.25
CA ILE A 381 -5.14 -10.80 0.37
C ILE A 381 -6.40 -10.08 0.85
N VAL A 382 -6.26 -9.28 1.91
CA VAL A 382 -7.24 -8.25 2.28
C VAL A 382 -6.68 -6.86 1.99
N LEU A 383 -7.49 -6.02 1.33
CA LEU A 383 -7.24 -4.59 1.18
C LEU A 383 -8.18 -3.86 2.13
N VAL A 384 -7.65 -2.89 2.88
CA VAL A 384 -8.40 -2.17 3.91
C VAL A 384 -8.43 -0.68 3.58
N ASP A 385 -9.63 -0.16 3.35
CA ASP A 385 -9.82 1.23 2.97
C ASP A 385 -9.65 2.16 4.18
N THR A 386 -9.56 3.47 3.91
CA THR A 386 -9.44 4.47 4.97
C THR A 386 -10.81 4.79 5.56
N GLY A 387 -10.88 4.80 6.89
CA GLY A 387 -12.09 5.10 7.67
C GLY A 387 -12.03 4.43 9.04
N ALA A 388 -13.15 4.38 9.75
CA ALA A 388 -13.20 3.75 11.07
C ALA A 388 -12.86 2.25 11.00
N LEU A 389 -13.19 1.55 9.90
CA LEU A 389 -12.79 0.15 9.69
C LEU A 389 -11.26 -0.06 9.71
N LYS A 390 -10.47 0.91 9.24
CA LYS A 390 -9.00 0.83 9.14
C LYS A 390 -8.41 0.53 10.50
N MET A 391 -8.95 1.17 11.52
CA MET A 391 -8.56 1.07 12.93
C MET A 391 -8.68 -0.36 13.45
N TRP A 392 -9.85 -0.95 13.25
CA TRP A 392 -10.15 -2.31 13.70
C TRP A 392 -9.37 -3.36 12.92
N MET A 393 -9.28 -3.20 11.60
CA MET A 393 -8.52 -4.12 10.75
C MET A 393 -7.02 -4.05 11.06
N ALA A 394 -6.43 -2.86 11.18
CA ALA A 394 -4.99 -2.72 11.47
C ALA A 394 -4.60 -3.37 12.81
N ARG A 395 -5.44 -3.17 13.84
CA ARG A 395 -5.21 -3.68 15.20
C ARG A 395 -5.53 -5.16 15.35
N LEU A 396 -6.72 -5.59 14.93
CA LEU A 396 -7.23 -6.92 15.27
C LEU A 396 -7.05 -7.95 14.16
N TYR A 397 -6.90 -7.57 12.89
CA TYR A 397 -6.76 -8.55 11.81
C TYR A 397 -5.36 -9.19 11.86
N PRO A 398 -5.24 -10.50 12.18
CA PRO A 398 -3.97 -11.20 12.18
C PRO A 398 -3.47 -11.40 10.75
N THR A 399 -2.20 -11.04 10.53
CA THR A 399 -1.52 -11.18 9.24
C THR A 399 -0.36 -12.16 9.38
N TYR A 400 -0.32 -13.14 8.48
CA TYR A 400 0.61 -14.27 8.59
C TYR A 400 1.71 -14.27 7.52
N GLN A 401 1.54 -13.46 6.48
CA GLN A 401 2.47 -13.34 5.37
C GLN A 401 2.61 -11.87 4.97
N PRO A 402 3.82 -11.43 4.54
CA PRO A 402 3.99 -10.08 4.01
C PRO A 402 3.03 -9.82 2.84
N ASN A 403 2.57 -8.57 2.70
CA ASN A 403 1.73 -8.13 1.59
C ASN A 403 0.39 -8.87 1.43
N THR A 404 -0.16 -9.44 2.51
CA THR A 404 -1.51 -10.05 2.54
C THR A 404 -2.56 -9.21 3.28
N CYS A 405 -2.13 -8.14 3.96
CA CYS A 405 -3.00 -7.12 4.53
C CYS A 405 -2.50 -5.75 4.08
N LEU A 406 -3.16 -5.16 3.08
CA LEU A 406 -2.74 -3.90 2.47
C LEU A 406 -3.58 -2.75 3.06
N ILE A 407 -2.89 -1.77 3.64
CA ILE A 407 -3.49 -0.60 4.29
C ILE A 407 -2.78 0.65 3.75
N SER A 408 -3.52 1.65 3.27
CA SER A 408 -2.94 2.96 2.94
C SER A 408 -2.63 3.72 4.22
N ASN A 409 -1.40 4.25 4.35
CA ASN A 409 -0.97 4.97 5.56
C ASN A 409 -0.13 6.22 5.30
N GLY A 410 0.45 6.39 4.11
CA GLY A 410 1.17 7.61 3.76
C GLY A 410 0.23 8.82 3.70
N LEU A 411 -0.71 8.83 2.76
CA LEU A 411 -1.76 9.87 2.69
C LEU A 411 -3.06 9.46 3.39
N SER A 412 -3.20 8.19 3.75
CA SER A 412 -4.47 7.61 4.21
C SER A 412 -5.59 7.87 3.19
N THR A 413 -5.33 7.51 1.94
CA THR A 413 -6.23 7.76 0.82
C THR A 413 -7.51 6.92 0.94
N MET A 414 -8.66 7.50 0.60
CA MET A 414 -9.95 6.79 0.54
C MET A 414 -10.25 6.28 -0.88
N GLY A 415 -10.98 5.16 -0.97
CA GLY A 415 -11.55 4.65 -2.22
C GLY A 415 -10.55 3.92 -3.13
N TRP A 416 -9.33 3.63 -2.65
CA TRP A 416 -8.29 2.96 -3.42
C TRP A 416 -8.48 1.44 -3.50
N THR A 417 -9.28 0.86 -2.60
CA THR A 417 -9.28 -0.60 -2.40
C THR A 417 -10.04 -1.39 -3.47
N VAL A 418 -11.13 -0.86 -4.03
CA VAL A 418 -11.85 -1.52 -5.14
C VAL A 418 -10.96 -1.64 -6.38
N PRO A 419 -10.35 -0.55 -6.90
CA PRO A 419 -9.36 -0.68 -7.97
C PRO A 419 -8.14 -1.50 -7.55
N GLY A 420 -7.65 -1.32 -6.32
CA GLY A 420 -6.55 -2.09 -5.77
C GLY A 420 -6.80 -3.60 -5.76
N GLY A 421 -8.03 -4.05 -5.49
CA GLY A 421 -8.41 -5.47 -5.48
C GLY A 421 -8.28 -6.12 -6.85
N ILE A 422 -8.58 -5.38 -7.92
CA ILE A 422 -8.39 -5.81 -9.31
C ILE A 422 -6.90 -6.04 -9.57
N ALA A 423 -6.06 -5.05 -9.25
CA ALA A 423 -4.61 -5.16 -9.41
C ALA A 423 -4.00 -6.27 -8.53
N ALA A 424 -4.51 -6.47 -7.32
CA ALA A 424 -4.07 -7.55 -6.44
C ALA A 424 -4.37 -8.92 -7.05
N LYS A 425 -5.55 -9.10 -7.64
CA LYS A 425 -5.93 -10.34 -8.32
C LYS A 425 -5.08 -10.60 -9.57
N ILE A 426 -4.75 -9.56 -10.32
CA ILE A 426 -3.81 -9.65 -11.47
C ILE A 426 -2.41 -10.05 -10.99
N ALA A 427 -1.90 -9.40 -9.93
CA ALA A 427 -0.55 -9.64 -9.41
C ALA A 427 -0.41 -10.98 -8.66
N ARG A 428 -1.51 -11.53 -8.12
CA ARG A 428 -1.58 -12.81 -7.41
C ARG A 428 -2.84 -13.60 -7.81
N PRO A 429 -2.86 -14.19 -9.02
CA PRO A 429 -4.06 -14.87 -9.55
C PRO A 429 -4.59 -16.01 -8.68
N SER A 430 -3.72 -16.69 -7.93
CA SER A 430 -4.09 -17.80 -7.05
C SER A 430 -4.68 -17.37 -5.71
N ALA A 431 -4.43 -16.13 -5.26
CA ALA A 431 -4.94 -15.64 -3.99
C ALA A 431 -6.43 -15.29 -4.10
N LYS A 432 -7.20 -15.55 -3.05
CA LYS A 432 -8.49 -14.90 -2.88
C LYS A 432 -8.25 -13.44 -2.45
N VAL A 433 -9.10 -12.55 -2.93
CA VAL A 433 -8.97 -11.11 -2.69
C VAL A 433 -10.26 -10.61 -2.04
N LEU A 434 -10.12 -10.00 -0.87
CA LEU A 434 -11.19 -9.31 -0.17
C LEU A 434 -10.86 -7.82 -0.05
N VAL A 435 -11.78 -6.97 -0.49
CA VAL A 435 -11.77 -5.53 -0.30
C VAL A 435 -12.66 -5.22 0.89
N SER A 436 -12.09 -4.72 1.98
CA SER A 436 -12.83 -4.22 3.15
C SER A 436 -12.86 -2.70 3.07
N THR A 437 -14.05 -2.14 2.88
CA THR A 437 -14.24 -0.69 2.65
C THR A 437 -15.43 -0.16 3.43
N GLY A 438 -15.43 1.14 3.75
CA GLY A 438 -16.61 1.83 4.27
C GLY A 438 -17.54 2.24 3.13
N ASP A 439 -18.82 2.48 3.41
CA ASP A 439 -19.81 2.90 2.42
C ASP A 439 -19.45 4.21 1.69
N GLY A 440 -18.88 5.19 2.40
CA GLY A 440 -18.38 6.44 1.81
C GLY A 440 -17.24 6.21 0.83
N SER A 441 -16.20 5.46 1.23
CA SER A 441 -15.05 5.13 0.37
C SER A 441 -15.45 4.25 -0.81
N PHE A 442 -16.37 3.29 -0.60
CA PHE A 442 -16.86 2.40 -1.65
C PHE A 442 -17.40 3.19 -2.84
N LEU A 443 -18.23 4.20 -2.60
CA LEU A 443 -18.84 4.98 -3.67
C LEU A 443 -17.87 5.88 -4.45
N MET A 444 -16.63 6.09 -3.98
CA MET A 444 -15.63 6.90 -4.69
C MET A 444 -15.08 6.22 -5.95
N ASN A 445 -14.89 4.89 -5.91
CA ASN A 445 -14.39 4.10 -7.05
C ASN A 445 -15.17 2.81 -7.34
N SER A 446 -16.40 2.68 -6.83
CA SER A 446 -17.28 1.52 -7.06
C SER A 446 -17.56 1.23 -8.55
N GLN A 447 -17.42 2.22 -9.44
CA GLN A 447 -17.55 2.02 -10.89
C GLN A 447 -16.57 0.98 -11.45
N GLU A 448 -15.45 0.72 -10.78
CA GLU A 448 -14.46 -0.28 -11.20
C GLU A 448 -14.95 -1.73 -10.99
N ILE A 449 -16.13 -1.95 -10.37
CA ILE A 449 -16.83 -3.24 -10.44
C ILE A 449 -17.04 -3.66 -11.90
N GLU A 450 -17.36 -2.72 -12.80
CA GLU A 450 -17.47 -3.03 -14.23
C GLU A 450 -16.13 -3.54 -14.78
N THR A 451 -15.03 -2.86 -14.46
CA THR A 451 -13.69 -3.25 -14.90
C THR A 451 -13.39 -4.67 -14.44
N ALA A 452 -13.60 -4.96 -13.16
CA ALA A 452 -13.35 -6.28 -12.58
C ALA A 452 -14.13 -7.41 -13.28
N LEU A 453 -15.42 -7.18 -13.55
CA LEU A 453 -16.26 -8.15 -14.26
C LEU A 453 -15.82 -8.32 -15.71
N ARG A 454 -15.51 -7.23 -16.42
CA ARG A 454 -15.11 -7.25 -17.83
C ARG A 454 -13.80 -8.00 -18.06
N ILE A 455 -12.82 -7.86 -17.15
CA ILE A 455 -11.51 -8.53 -17.28
C ILE A 455 -11.41 -9.85 -16.49
N GLY A 456 -12.47 -10.25 -15.78
CA GLY A 456 -12.52 -11.53 -15.07
C GLY A 456 -11.60 -11.59 -13.85
N THR A 457 -11.62 -10.57 -12.98
CA THR A 457 -10.90 -10.58 -11.70
C THR A 457 -11.85 -10.81 -10.52
N PRO A 458 -12.11 -12.07 -10.13
CA PRO A 458 -13.05 -12.37 -9.04
C PRO A 458 -12.49 -11.87 -7.70
N MET A 459 -13.35 -11.20 -6.94
CA MET A 459 -13.02 -10.62 -5.63
C MET A 459 -14.29 -10.35 -4.83
N VAL A 460 -14.15 -10.27 -3.51
CA VAL A 460 -15.25 -9.93 -2.60
C VAL A 460 -15.07 -8.51 -2.07
N ILE A 461 -16.08 -7.66 -2.22
CA ILE A 461 -16.14 -6.32 -1.67
C ILE A 461 -17.06 -6.35 -0.45
N LEU A 462 -16.49 -6.27 0.74
CA LEU A 462 -17.19 -6.15 2.01
C LEU A 462 -17.32 -4.67 2.38
N VAL A 463 -18.54 -4.15 2.31
CA VAL A 463 -18.88 -2.76 2.65
C VAL A 463 -19.37 -2.70 4.09
N TRP A 464 -18.64 -2.00 4.95
CA TRP A 464 -19.03 -1.69 6.32
C TRP A 464 -19.94 -0.46 6.26
N VAL A 465 -21.22 -0.63 6.60
CA VAL A 465 -22.26 0.38 6.41
C VAL A 465 -22.61 1.02 7.77
N ASP A 466 -22.33 2.31 7.90
CA ASP A 466 -22.72 3.16 9.03
C ASP A 466 -23.43 4.46 8.60
N ASP A 467 -23.66 4.63 7.29
CA ASP A 467 -24.32 5.78 6.67
C ASP A 467 -23.63 7.12 7.00
N ALA A 468 -22.31 7.09 7.16
CA ALA A 468 -21.52 8.24 7.57
C ALA A 468 -20.04 8.15 7.17
N TYR A 469 -19.35 9.30 7.18
CA TYR A 469 -17.90 9.33 7.34
C TYR A 469 -17.56 9.10 8.82
N GLY A 470 -17.79 7.87 9.31
CA GLY A 470 -17.79 7.55 10.74
C GLY A 470 -16.53 7.93 11.51
N LEU A 471 -15.35 7.85 10.89
CA LEU A 471 -14.09 8.30 11.49
C LEU A 471 -14.10 9.81 11.78
N ILE A 472 -14.60 10.61 10.84
CA ILE A 472 -14.69 12.06 10.97
C ILE A 472 -15.79 12.44 11.96
N SER A 473 -16.95 11.77 11.91
CA SER A 473 -18.02 11.95 12.91
C SER A 473 -17.46 11.77 14.32
N TRP A 474 -16.72 10.68 14.53
CA TRP A 474 -16.12 10.35 15.81
C TRP A 474 -15.06 11.36 16.26
N LYS A 475 -14.17 11.80 15.35
CA LYS A 475 -13.19 12.85 15.67
C LYS A 475 -13.85 14.17 16.07
N MET A 476 -14.88 14.59 15.34
CA MET A 476 -15.61 15.81 15.68
C MET A 476 -16.30 15.69 17.06
N ASP A 477 -16.89 14.54 17.36
CA ASP A 477 -17.48 14.30 18.69
C ASP A 477 -16.43 14.42 19.82
N LEU A 478 -15.19 13.97 19.59
CA LEU A 478 -14.10 14.08 20.57
C LEU A 478 -13.55 15.51 20.70
N GLU A 479 -13.33 16.21 19.60
CA GLU A 479 -12.67 17.53 19.59
C GLU A 479 -13.62 18.69 19.89
N ILE A 480 -14.85 18.63 19.36
CA ILE A 480 -15.82 19.73 19.42
C ILE A 480 -17.17 19.31 20.06
N GLY A 481 -17.27 18.08 20.57
CA GLY A 481 -18.42 17.59 21.34
C GLY A 481 -19.67 17.22 20.53
N HIS A 482 -19.61 17.32 19.20
CA HIS A 482 -20.68 16.95 18.26
C HIS A 482 -20.12 16.87 16.82
N ASN A 483 -20.81 16.19 15.91
CA ASN A 483 -20.46 16.14 14.48
C ASN A 483 -21.42 16.97 13.61
N VAL A 484 -20.92 17.41 12.45
CA VAL A 484 -21.64 18.27 11.48
C VAL A 484 -21.45 17.70 10.08
N ASP A 485 -22.54 17.51 9.33
CA ASP A 485 -22.55 17.14 7.90
C ASP A 485 -21.70 15.91 7.51
N THR A 486 -21.61 14.91 8.41
CA THR A 486 -20.87 13.67 8.16
C THR A 486 -21.74 12.48 7.77
N ARG A 487 -23.08 12.62 7.82
CA ARG A 487 -24.04 11.56 7.48
C ARG A 487 -24.56 11.70 6.05
N PHE A 488 -24.83 10.58 5.41
CA PHE A 488 -25.38 10.51 4.06
C PHE A 488 -26.34 9.33 3.90
N ALA A 489 -27.01 9.25 2.76
CA ALA A 489 -27.86 8.11 2.40
C ALA A 489 -27.18 7.28 1.32
N ASN A 490 -27.29 5.96 1.44
CA ASN A 490 -26.71 5.01 0.49
C ASN A 490 -27.76 4.46 -0.50
N PRO A 491 -27.35 4.09 -1.73
CA PRO A 491 -28.21 3.27 -2.59
C PRO A 491 -28.39 1.88 -1.97
N ASP A 492 -29.35 1.10 -2.48
CA ASP A 492 -29.40 -0.33 -2.14
C ASP A 492 -28.19 -1.03 -2.77
N PHE A 493 -27.16 -1.30 -1.97
CA PHE A 493 -25.92 -1.93 -2.44
C PHE A 493 -26.11 -3.31 -3.08
N VAL A 494 -27.18 -4.03 -2.75
CA VAL A 494 -27.51 -5.30 -3.41
C VAL A 494 -27.95 -5.04 -4.84
N ALA A 495 -28.94 -4.17 -5.03
CA ALA A 495 -29.42 -3.79 -6.36
C ALA A 495 -28.33 -3.06 -7.16
N TYR A 496 -27.51 -2.25 -6.49
CA TYR A 496 -26.35 -1.57 -7.07
C TYR A 496 -25.39 -2.58 -7.68
N ALA A 497 -24.93 -3.58 -6.91
CA ALA A 497 -24.05 -4.63 -7.41
C ALA A 497 -24.66 -5.41 -8.58
N GLN A 498 -25.94 -5.80 -8.45
CA GLN A 498 -26.67 -6.51 -9.50
C GLN A 498 -26.80 -5.69 -10.78
N SER A 499 -26.84 -4.36 -10.71
CA SER A 499 -26.90 -3.49 -11.89
C SER A 499 -25.64 -3.57 -12.77
N PHE A 500 -24.49 -3.94 -12.19
CA PHE A 500 -23.26 -4.23 -12.94
C PHE A 500 -23.18 -5.67 -13.44
N GLY A 501 -23.99 -6.58 -12.90
CA GLY A 501 -23.88 -8.03 -13.08
C GLY A 501 -23.08 -8.75 -11.99
N ALA A 502 -22.66 -8.04 -10.94
CA ALA A 502 -22.05 -8.64 -9.75
C ALA A 502 -23.11 -9.29 -8.84
N LYS A 503 -22.68 -10.18 -7.94
CA LYS A 503 -23.55 -10.71 -6.89
C LYS A 503 -23.65 -9.70 -5.74
N GLY A 504 -24.87 -9.49 -5.24
CA GLY A 504 -25.14 -8.59 -4.12
C GLY A 504 -25.70 -9.34 -2.92
N TYR A 505 -25.17 -9.07 -1.74
CA TYR A 505 -25.59 -9.66 -0.47
C TYR A 505 -25.82 -8.57 0.57
N ARG A 506 -26.78 -8.81 1.47
CA ARG A 506 -27.04 -7.98 2.64
C ARG A 506 -27.05 -8.85 3.88
N ILE A 507 -26.23 -8.50 4.85
CA ILE A 507 -26.19 -9.16 6.15
C ILE A 507 -27.32 -8.61 7.01
N ASN A 508 -28.15 -9.50 7.56
CA ASN A 508 -29.29 -9.15 8.42
C ASN A 508 -29.13 -9.69 9.85
N THR A 509 -28.21 -10.63 10.06
CA THR A 509 -27.88 -11.20 11.38
C THR A 509 -26.39 -11.50 11.47
N ALA A 510 -25.83 -11.52 12.68
CA ALA A 510 -24.40 -11.79 12.90
C ALA A 510 -23.96 -13.13 12.28
N GLY A 511 -24.77 -14.18 12.41
CA GLY A 511 -24.50 -15.52 11.89
C GLY A 511 -24.43 -15.64 10.36
N GLU A 512 -24.81 -14.61 9.60
CA GLU A 512 -24.81 -14.64 8.14
C GLU A 512 -23.46 -14.26 7.50
N LEU A 513 -22.63 -13.46 8.18
CA LEU A 513 -21.43 -12.88 7.56
C LEU A 513 -20.41 -13.95 7.15
N LEU A 514 -19.94 -14.78 8.09
CA LEU A 514 -18.93 -15.80 7.79
C LEU A 514 -19.35 -16.80 6.68
N PRO A 515 -20.56 -17.39 6.69
CA PRO A 515 -21.01 -18.24 5.59
C PRO A 515 -21.08 -17.50 4.25
N THR A 516 -21.52 -16.24 4.24
CA THR A 516 -21.61 -15.41 3.03
C THR A 516 -20.22 -15.11 2.48
N LEU A 517 -19.27 -14.73 3.33
CA LEU A 517 -17.88 -14.49 2.95
C LEU A 517 -17.26 -15.73 2.30
N ARG A 518 -17.42 -16.91 2.91
CA ARG A 518 -16.89 -18.17 2.36
C ARG A 518 -17.49 -18.48 0.98
N ALA A 519 -18.81 -18.40 0.87
CA ALA A 519 -19.51 -18.65 -0.39
C ALA A 519 -19.08 -17.67 -1.49
N ALA A 520 -18.94 -16.38 -1.15
CA ALA A 520 -18.53 -15.34 -2.10
C ALA A 520 -17.06 -15.46 -2.52
N LEU A 521 -16.17 -15.85 -1.59
CA LEU A 521 -14.74 -16.04 -1.87
C LEU A 521 -14.44 -17.32 -2.66
N ASP A 522 -15.34 -18.31 -2.63
CA ASP A 522 -15.25 -19.54 -3.43
C ASP A 522 -15.83 -19.38 -4.85
N ASP A 523 -16.47 -18.25 -5.13
CA ASP A 523 -17.15 -17.98 -6.39
C ASP A 523 -16.24 -17.26 -7.38
N ASP A 524 -16.39 -17.56 -8.67
CA ASP A 524 -15.55 -17.02 -9.74
C ASP A 524 -16.15 -15.75 -10.34
N THR A 525 -16.52 -14.79 -9.47
CA THR A 525 -17.10 -13.50 -9.88
C THR A 525 -16.84 -12.41 -8.84
N VAL A 526 -17.36 -11.20 -9.10
CA VAL A 526 -17.36 -10.09 -8.14
C VAL A 526 -18.60 -10.20 -7.26
N SER A 527 -18.39 -10.14 -5.95
CA SER A 527 -19.47 -10.10 -4.95
C SER A 527 -19.37 -8.84 -4.11
N VAL A 528 -20.50 -8.17 -3.87
CA VAL A 528 -20.62 -7.03 -2.94
C VAL A 528 -21.47 -7.45 -1.76
N ILE A 529 -20.94 -7.32 -0.54
CA ILE A 529 -21.60 -7.67 0.71
C ILE A 529 -21.79 -6.38 1.51
N ALA A 530 -23.03 -5.95 1.67
CA ALA A 530 -23.38 -4.84 2.55
C ALA A 530 -23.56 -5.36 3.98
N CYS A 531 -22.70 -4.90 4.89
CA CYS A 531 -22.66 -5.31 6.29
C CYS A 531 -22.91 -4.10 7.19
N PRO A 532 -24.10 -3.97 7.80
CA PRO A 532 -24.35 -2.95 8.81
C PRO A 532 -23.41 -3.12 10.01
N VAL A 533 -22.76 -2.04 10.44
CA VAL A 533 -21.80 -2.02 11.56
C VAL A 533 -22.24 -1.03 12.62
N ASP A 534 -22.15 -1.42 13.89
CA ASP A 534 -22.32 -0.52 15.02
C ASP A 534 -20.97 0.00 15.53
N TYR A 535 -20.65 1.24 15.17
CA TYR A 535 -19.43 1.91 15.62
C TYR A 535 -19.53 2.52 17.03
N SER A 536 -20.60 2.31 17.79
CA SER A 536 -20.64 2.67 19.22
C SER A 536 -19.52 2.01 20.02
N ALA A 537 -19.03 0.86 19.55
CA ALA A 537 -17.85 0.16 20.07
C ALA A 537 -16.55 0.99 19.99
N ASN A 538 -16.44 1.98 19.09
CA ASN A 538 -15.25 2.85 19.00
C ASN A 538 -15.05 3.65 20.30
N SER A 539 -16.15 4.12 20.90
CA SER A 539 -16.13 4.85 22.18
C SER A 539 -15.75 3.94 23.36
N ALA A 540 -16.22 2.68 23.33
CA ALA A 540 -15.82 1.67 24.32
C ALA A 540 -14.34 1.29 24.19
N LEU A 541 -13.83 1.21 22.96
CA LEU A 541 -12.43 0.92 22.68
C LEU A 541 -11.51 2.00 23.27
N ILE A 542 -11.80 3.29 23.06
CA ILE A 542 -11.07 4.41 23.72
C ILE A 542 -11.17 4.31 25.23
N ALA A 543 -12.37 4.14 25.79
CA ALA A 543 -12.54 4.08 27.24
C ALA A 543 -11.70 2.95 27.87
N SER A 544 -11.40 1.90 27.11
CA SER A 544 -10.54 0.79 27.53
C SER A 544 -9.04 0.94 27.21
N LEU A 545 -8.68 1.71 26.17
CA LEU A 545 -7.30 1.79 25.63
C LEU A 545 -6.64 3.19 25.71
N GLY A 546 -7.30 4.19 26.28
CA GLY A 546 -6.74 5.53 26.49
C GLY A 546 -7.04 6.53 25.37
N GLU A 547 -6.25 7.61 25.27
CA GLU A 547 -6.40 8.65 24.24
C GLU A 547 -5.89 8.21 22.86
N LEU A 548 -6.56 8.70 21.81
CA LEU A 548 -6.14 8.56 20.41
C LEU A 548 -4.82 9.26 20.14
N ASP A 549 -4.09 8.76 19.15
CA ASP A 549 -2.94 9.46 18.59
C ASP A 549 -3.42 10.69 17.79
N GLU A 550 -2.99 11.90 18.16
CA GLU A 550 -3.40 13.18 17.53
C GLU A 550 -2.91 13.37 16.07
N SER A 551 -2.06 12.47 15.55
CA SER A 551 -1.42 12.59 14.22
C SER A 551 -2.32 12.29 13.01
N TRP A 552 -3.61 12.02 13.23
CA TRP A 552 -4.59 11.81 12.15
C TRP A 552 -5.26 13.11 11.68
N SER A 553 -4.70 14.27 12.02
CA SER A 553 -5.18 15.60 11.61
C SER A 553 -4.63 16.04 10.26
#